data_AF-A0A317CP38-F1
#
_entry.id   AF-A0A317CP38-F1
#
_cell.length_a   1.000
_cell.length_b   1.000
_cell.length_c   1.000
_cell.angle_alpha   90.00
_cell.angle_beta   90.00
_cell.angle_gamma   90.00
#
_symmetry.space_group_name_H-M   'P 1'
#
loop_
_entity.id
_entity.type
_entity.pdbx_description
1 polymer ?
#
loop_
_entity_poly.entity_id
_entity_poly.type
_entity_poly.pdbx_seq_one_letter_code
_entity_poly.pdbx_strand_id
1 'polypeptide(L)'
;MLADFLYGLLIVTTVLAVFGIFRIVRRIRRTSGAPTERLLVLTLVMLGGLTILFFFLSGQLDNYRSANGEVRKTDQQLFVEKIYPPLAESQTLLDYQLKQLTTLQERIYELSRDHPQQSSRLQFAYNTWKYERQGLTKLKARADRAVRVAMGVHSVSDKSYIESAFTQEAVDWEKVISDRLNEYHDSQLKVTNSMIDNVILQNKNLSQLRQNKNTLATSNRTSLKSGFDAKTVKLLIEYLENTESGLAESLTQLEGEVTNATQKRRQARNYALENPDLEPVFRKVIDGWLQLENKGVYFRDQLLHAVQAEYLAVLLGANKKDPQVVRLKKLVSQLAQTLYEDLVSSRKVLEKSYRIAPR
;
A
#
# COMPACT_ATOMS: atom_id res chain seq x y z
N MET A 1 -6.56 -5.31 -33.25
CA MET A 1 -6.93 -6.43 -34.15
C MET A 1 -6.34 -7.79 -33.74
N LEU A 2 -5.08 -7.86 -33.28
CA LEU A 2 -4.44 -9.14 -32.92
C LEU A 2 -5.08 -9.81 -31.69
N ALA A 3 -5.48 -9.02 -30.68
CA ALA A 3 -6.14 -9.55 -29.49
C ALA A 3 -7.49 -10.21 -29.83
N ASP A 4 -8.30 -9.60 -30.70
CA ASP A 4 -9.58 -10.17 -31.12
C ASP A 4 -9.39 -11.48 -31.93
N PHE A 5 -8.33 -11.58 -32.74
CA PHE A 5 -7.94 -12.83 -33.40
C PHE A 5 -7.54 -13.92 -32.39
N LEU A 6 -6.76 -13.57 -31.36
CA LEU A 6 -6.35 -14.50 -30.31
C LEU A 6 -7.52 -14.96 -29.43
N TYR A 7 -8.50 -14.10 -29.14
CA TYR A 7 -9.76 -14.49 -28.50
C TYR A 7 -10.57 -15.46 -29.37
N GLY A 8 -10.67 -15.19 -30.68
CA GLY A 8 -11.30 -16.11 -31.63
C GLY A 8 -10.61 -17.48 -31.63
N LEU A 9 -9.28 -17.50 -31.64
CA LEU A 9 -8.48 -18.73 -31.57
C LEU A 9 -8.67 -19.48 -30.24
N LEU A 10 -8.72 -18.75 -29.11
CA LEU A 10 -8.97 -19.31 -27.78
C LEU A 10 -10.34 -20.00 -27.73
N ILE A 11 -11.38 -19.37 -28.28
CA ILE A 11 -12.73 -19.96 -28.33
C ILE A 11 -12.72 -21.24 -29.16
N VAL A 12 -12.13 -21.21 -30.36
CA VAL A 12 -12.05 -22.38 -31.26
C VAL A 12 -11.27 -23.53 -30.61
N THR A 13 -10.13 -23.25 -29.99
CA THR A 13 -9.31 -24.27 -29.31
C THR A 13 -10.02 -24.86 -28.10
N THR A 14 -10.76 -24.04 -27.35
CA THR A 14 -11.56 -24.49 -26.19
C THR A 14 -12.68 -25.43 -26.63
N VAL A 15 -13.40 -25.11 -27.71
CA VAL A 15 -14.43 -25.98 -28.29
C VAL A 15 -13.83 -27.31 -28.75
N LEU A 16 -12.70 -27.28 -29.47
CA LEU A 16 -12.00 -28.50 -29.90
C LEU A 16 -11.53 -29.35 -28.71
N ALA A 17 -11.05 -28.74 -27.64
CA ALA A 17 -10.62 -29.44 -26.44
C ALA A 17 -11.78 -30.11 -25.71
N VAL A 18 -12.97 -29.49 -25.65
CA VAL A 18 -14.19 -30.13 -25.14
C VAL A 18 -14.53 -31.39 -25.95
N PHE A 19 -14.54 -31.30 -27.29
CA PHE A 19 -14.73 -32.47 -28.15
C PHE A 19 -13.67 -33.55 -27.92
N GLY A 20 -12.41 -33.15 -27.69
CA GLY A 20 -11.30 -34.03 -27.35
C GLY A 20 -11.52 -34.80 -26.05
N ILE A 21 -11.97 -34.13 -24.98
CA ILE A 21 -12.28 -34.74 -23.68
C ILE A 21 -13.37 -35.80 -23.83
N PHE A 22 -14.46 -35.49 -24.54
CA PHE A 22 -15.53 -36.47 -24.79
C PHE A 22 -15.04 -37.66 -25.64
N ARG A 23 -14.16 -37.43 -26.61
CA ARG A 23 -13.56 -38.50 -27.43
C ARG A 23 -12.65 -39.41 -26.60
N ILE A 24 -11.83 -38.86 -25.70
CA ILE A 24 -10.95 -39.60 -24.80
C ILE A 24 -11.78 -40.47 -23.85
N VAL A 25 -12.80 -39.90 -23.22
CA VAL A 25 -13.68 -40.62 -22.29
C VAL A 25 -14.45 -41.73 -23.01
N ARG A 26 -14.93 -41.48 -24.23
CA ARG A 26 -15.57 -42.50 -25.07
C ARG A 26 -14.61 -43.62 -25.47
N ARG A 27 -13.33 -43.31 -25.71
CA ARG A 27 -12.29 -44.30 -26.01
C ARG A 27 -12.00 -45.18 -24.79
N ILE A 28 -11.79 -44.58 -23.62
CA ILE A 28 -11.54 -45.28 -22.36
C ILE A 28 -12.71 -46.21 -22.01
N ARG A 29 -13.96 -45.77 -22.19
CA ARG A 29 -15.16 -46.60 -22.01
C ARG A 29 -15.14 -47.86 -22.88
N ARG A 30 -14.64 -47.74 -24.12
CA ARG A 30 -14.59 -48.86 -25.08
C ARG A 30 -13.43 -49.83 -24.82
N THR A 31 -12.32 -49.36 -24.26
CA THR A 31 -11.09 -50.18 -24.12
C THR A 31 -10.85 -50.75 -22.74
N SER A 32 -11.42 -50.16 -21.68
CA SER A 32 -11.05 -50.49 -20.29
C SER A 32 -12.22 -50.97 -19.42
N GLY A 33 -13.45 -50.98 -19.93
CA GLY A 33 -14.64 -51.39 -19.16
C GLY A 33 -14.88 -50.56 -17.88
N ALA A 34 -14.27 -49.38 -17.77
CA ALA A 34 -14.30 -48.58 -16.56
C ALA A 34 -15.75 -48.21 -16.14
N PRO A 35 -16.07 -48.28 -14.83
CA PRO A 35 -17.40 -47.96 -14.34
C PRO A 35 -17.78 -46.51 -14.67
N THR A 36 -19.04 -46.31 -15.04
CA THR A 36 -19.58 -45.03 -15.53
C THR A 36 -19.38 -43.87 -14.56
N GLU A 37 -19.40 -44.13 -13.26
CA GLU A 37 -19.16 -43.14 -12.21
C GLU A 37 -17.74 -42.56 -12.27
N ARG A 38 -16.73 -43.40 -12.49
CA ARG A 38 -15.33 -42.95 -12.61
C ARG A 38 -15.09 -42.15 -13.89
N LEU A 39 -15.78 -42.51 -14.98
CA LEU A 39 -15.74 -41.75 -16.24
C LEU A 39 -16.41 -40.38 -16.09
N LEU A 40 -17.49 -40.29 -15.32
CA LEU A 40 -18.18 -39.03 -15.02
C LEU A 40 -17.29 -38.10 -14.19
N VAL A 41 -16.68 -38.61 -13.12
CA VAL A 41 -15.73 -37.83 -12.31
C VAL A 41 -14.55 -37.36 -13.17
N LEU A 42 -14.01 -38.22 -14.03
CA LEU A 42 -12.92 -37.85 -14.95
C LEU A 42 -13.32 -36.74 -15.93
N THR A 43 -14.51 -36.82 -16.54
CA THR A 43 -15.01 -35.74 -17.42
C THR A 43 -15.16 -34.43 -16.68
N LEU A 44 -15.65 -34.48 -15.44
CA LEU A 44 -15.92 -33.30 -14.64
C LEU A 44 -14.61 -32.63 -14.21
N VAL A 45 -13.60 -33.43 -13.84
CA VAL A 45 -12.24 -32.93 -13.54
C VAL A 45 -11.58 -32.32 -14.78
N MET A 46 -11.67 -32.96 -15.95
CA MET A 46 -11.09 -32.43 -17.19
C MET A 46 -11.79 -31.15 -17.67
N LEU A 47 -13.12 -31.09 -17.60
CA LEU A 47 -13.89 -29.89 -17.91
C LEU A 47 -13.59 -28.77 -16.91
N GLY A 48 -13.51 -29.10 -15.61
CA GLY A 48 -13.10 -28.15 -14.57
C GLY A 48 -11.72 -27.56 -14.83
N GLY A 49 -10.72 -28.41 -15.13
CA GLY A 49 -9.38 -27.95 -15.50
C GLY A 49 -9.38 -27.04 -16.73
N LEU A 50 -10.18 -27.37 -17.74
CA LEU A 50 -10.33 -26.56 -18.96
C LEU A 50 -10.99 -25.20 -18.68
N THR A 51 -12.00 -25.14 -17.81
CA THR A 51 -12.61 -23.85 -17.41
C THR A 51 -11.61 -22.95 -16.70
N ILE A 52 -10.81 -23.49 -15.77
CA ILE A 52 -9.77 -22.73 -15.05
C ILE A 52 -8.73 -22.20 -16.04
N LEU A 53 -8.28 -23.04 -16.98
CA LEU A 53 -7.30 -22.66 -17.99
C LEU A 53 -7.84 -21.58 -18.94
N PHE A 54 -9.12 -21.66 -19.30
CA PHE A 54 -9.80 -20.64 -20.09
C PHE A 54 -9.87 -19.30 -19.37
N PHE A 55 -10.26 -19.29 -18.09
CA PHE A 55 -10.28 -18.06 -17.28
C PHE A 55 -8.88 -17.46 -17.11
N PHE A 56 -7.87 -18.30 -16.94
CA PHE A 56 -6.48 -17.84 -16.82
C PHE A 56 -5.96 -17.21 -18.12
N LEU A 57 -6.18 -17.85 -19.27
CA LEU A 57 -5.72 -17.36 -20.57
C LEU A 57 -6.51 -16.14 -21.04
N SER A 58 -7.81 -16.08 -20.79
CA SER A 58 -8.62 -14.87 -21.05
C SER A 58 -8.15 -13.69 -20.19
N GLY A 59 -7.83 -13.90 -18.92
CA GLY A 59 -7.23 -12.87 -18.07
C GLY A 59 -5.86 -12.37 -18.58
N GLN A 60 -5.03 -13.27 -19.13
CA GLN A 60 -3.76 -12.86 -19.76
C GLN A 60 -3.98 -12.05 -21.05
N LEU A 61 -4.98 -12.41 -21.85
CA LEU A 61 -5.36 -11.66 -23.05
C LEU A 61 -5.91 -10.28 -22.74
N ASP A 62 -6.71 -10.13 -21.66
CA ASP A 62 -7.20 -8.83 -21.19
C ASP A 62 -6.06 -7.93 -20.70
N ASN A 63 -5.06 -8.52 -20.03
CA ASN A 63 -3.84 -7.81 -19.63
C ASN A 63 -3.00 -7.41 -20.85
N TYR A 64 -2.89 -8.26 -21.87
CA TYR A 64 -2.20 -7.95 -23.13
C TYR A 64 -2.89 -6.83 -23.90
N ARG A 65 -4.22 -6.82 -23.94
CA ARG A 65 -5.03 -5.74 -24.53
C ARG A 65 -4.84 -4.42 -23.79
N SER A 66 -4.75 -4.48 -22.47
CA SER A 66 -4.50 -3.31 -21.61
C SER A 66 -3.07 -2.76 -21.76
N ALA A 67 -2.08 -3.63 -22.02
CA ALA A 67 -0.68 -3.24 -22.23
C ALA A 67 -0.42 -2.61 -23.61
N ASN A 68 -1.16 -3.02 -24.65
CA ASN A 68 -0.99 -2.54 -26.02
C ASN A 68 -1.91 -1.37 -26.42
N GLY A 69 -2.69 -0.81 -25.49
CA GLY A 69 -3.46 0.42 -25.73
C GLY A 69 -4.63 0.31 -26.71
N GLU A 70 -4.97 -0.87 -27.24
CA GLU A 70 -6.17 -1.09 -28.06
C GLU A 70 -7.45 -1.12 -27.20
N VAL A 71 -7.80 0.02 -26.61
CA VAL A 71 -9.10 0.23 -25.97
C VAL A 71 -10.11 0.46 -27.09
N ARG A 72 -11.06 -0.47 -27.25
CA ARG A 72 -12.15 -0.33 -28.22
C ARG A 72 -12.98 0.90 -27.83
N LYS A 73 -12.84 1.99 -28.59
CA LYS A 73 -13.62 3.22 -28.37
C LYS A 73 -15.10 2.91 -28.51
N THR A 74 -15.90 3.44 -27.59
CA THR A 74 -17.37 3.33 -27.65
C THR A 74 -17.92 4.24 -28.76
N ASP A 75 -19.12 3.95 -29.26
CA ASP A 75 -19.78 4.80 -30.28
C ASP A 75 -19.96 6.25 -29.78
N GLN A 76 -20.08 6.44 -28.45
CA GLN A 76 -20.10 7.76 -27.80
C GLN A 76 -18.76 8.48 -27.92
N GLN A 77 -17.66 7.80 -27.65
CA GLN A 77 -16.31 8.38 -27.78
C GLN A 77 -15.99 8.73 -29.24
N LEU A 78 -16.38 7.86 -30.18
CA LEU A 78 -16.21 8.12 -31.62
C LEU A 78 -17.04 9.31 -32.09
N PHE A 79 -18.24 9.50 -31.55
CA PHE A 79 -19.09 10.66 -31.85
C PHE A 79 -18.49 11.96 -31.35
N VAL A 80 -18.05 12.00 -30.08
CA VAL A 80 -17.44 13.20 -29.49
C VAL A 80 -16.13 13.54 -30.18
N GLU A 81 -15.27 12.54 -30.44
CA GLU A 81 -14.00 12.75 -31.14
C GLU A 81 -14.18 13.33 -32.55
N LYS A 82 -15.29 12.96 -33.22
CA LYS A 82 -15.60 13.47 -34.55
C LYS A 82 -16.12 14.91 -34.53
N ILE A 83 -16.93 15.29 -33.53
CA ILE A 83 -17.59 16.60 -33.50
C ILE A 83 -16.76 17.64 -32.73
N TYR A 84 -16.17 17.25 -31.59
CA TYR A 84 -15.37 18.13 -30.76
C TYR A 84 -14.26 17.36 -30.02
N PRO A 85 -13.08 17.18 -30.65
CA PRO A 85 -11.95 16.43 -30.08
C PRO A 85 -11.50 16.83 -28.66
N PRO A 86 -11.47 18.13 -28.27
CA PRO A 86 -11.00 18.52 -26.93
C PRO A 86 -11.84 17.94 -25.77
N LEU A 87 -13.15 17.74 -25.99
CA LEU A 87 -14.00 17.08 -25.00
C LEU A 87 -13.67 15.59 -24.89
N ALA A 88 -13.32 14.93 -25.98
CA ALA A 88 -12.90 13.52 -25.95
C ALA A 88 -11.60 13.32 -25.15
N GLU A 89 -10.65 14.25 -25.27
CA GLU A 89 -9.43 14.26 -24.46
C GLU A 89 -9.75 14.47 -22.98
N SER A 90 -10.59 15.45 -22.66
CA SER A 90 -11.02 15.73 -21.28
C SER A 90 -11.76 14.56 -20.64
N GLN A 91 -12.63 13.87 -21.38
CA GLN A 91 -13.31 12.64 -20.93
C GLN A 91 -12.33 11.49 -20.70
N THR A 92 -11.31 11.36 -21.55
CA THR A 92 -10.26 10.34 -21.38
C THR A 92 -9.44 10.61 -20.13
N LEU A 93 -9.09 11.87 -19.87
CA LEU A 93 -8.40 12.28 -18.64
C LEU A 93 -9.28 11.99 -17.41
N LEU A 94 -10.56 12.32 -17.44
CA LEU A 94 -11.51 12.03 -16.37
C LEU A 94 -11.58 10.52 -16.05
N ASP A 95 -11.66 9.67 -17.08
CA ASP A 95 -11.71 8.21 -16.94
C ASP A 95 -10.42 7.65 -16.35
N TYR A 96 -9.29 8.17 -16.82
CA TYR A 96 -7.99 7.82 -16.27
C TYR A 96 -7.90 8.16 -14.78
N GLN A 97 -8.31 9.37 -14.38
CA GLN A 97 -8.30 9.80 -12.98
C GLN A 97 -9.23 8.96 -12.10
N LEU A 98 -10.43 8.61 -12.59
CA LEU A 98 -11.35 7.72 -11.86
C LEU A 98 -10.76 6.33 -11.59
N LYS A 99 -10.02 5.78 -12.57
CA LYS A 99 -9.31 4.52 -12.41
C LYS A 99 -8.19 4.64 -11.38
N GLN A 100 -7.35 5.66 -11.48
CA GLN A 100 -6.28 5.93 -10.52
C GLN A 100 -6.80 6.09 -9.09
N LEU A 101 -7.89 6.84 -8.91
CA LEU A 101 -8.52 7.05 -7.60
C LEU A 101 -9.03 5.76 -6.97
N THR A 102 -9.56 4.84 -7.78
CA THR A 102 -10.03 3.54 -7.28
C THR A 102 -8.87 2.72 -6.74
N THR A 103 -7.78 2.61 -7.52
CA THR A 103 -6.57 1.91 -7.09
C THR A 103 -5.91 2.58 -5.88
N LEU A 104 -5.89 3.90 -5.82
CA LEU A 104 -5.35 4.65 -4.70
C LEU A 104 -6.14 4.39 -3.41
N GLN A 105 -7.48 4.33 -3.48
CA GLN A 105 -8.32 4.04 -2.32
C GLN A 105 -8.10 2.64 -1.76
N GLU A 106 -8.02 1.63 -2.63
CA GLU A 106 -7.71 0.25 -2.25
C GLU A 106 -6.36 0.19 -1.53
N ARG A 107 -5.34 0.86 -2.10
CA ARG A 107 -4.01 0.94 -1.50
C ARG A 107 -4.01 1.65 -0.15
N ILE A 108 -4.73 2.76 0.00
CA ILE A 108 -4.82 3.48 1.30
C ILE A 108 -5.52 2.62 2.34
N TYR A 109 -6.55 1.87 1.94
CA TYR A 109 -7.24 0.95 2.84
C TYR A 109 -6.29 -0.15 3.34
N GLU A 110 -5.49 -0.76 2.46
CA GLU A 110 -4.46 -1.73 2.86
C GLU A 110 -3.42 -1.11 3.79
N LEU A 111 -2.89 0.07 3.45
CA LEU A 111 -1.94 0.79 4.29
C LEU A 111 -2.49 1.09 5.68
N SER A 112 -3.79 1.40 5.80
CA SER A 112 -4.40 1.67 7.11
C SER A 112 -4.38 0.46 8.04
N ARG A 113 -4.43 -0.76 7.49
CA ARG A 113 -4.32 -2.02 8.23
C ARG A 113 -2.89 -2.31 8.63
N ASP A 114 -1.94 -1.97 7.78
CA ASP A 114 -0.52 -2.24 8.01
C ASP A 114 0.15 -1.17 8.88
N HIS A 115 -0.45 0.01 9.00
CA HIS A 115 0.07 1.17 9.72
C HIS A 115 -0.97 1.77 10.69
N PRO A 116 -1.39 1.02 11.73
CA PRO A 116 -2.45 1.48 12.65
C PRO A 116 -2.09 2.78 13.39
N GLN A 117 -0.80 3.05 13.58
CA GLN A 117 -0.29 4.28 14.22
C GLN A 117 -0.60 5.55 13.40
N GLN A 118 -0.92 5.39 12.12
CA GLN A 118 -1.24 6.48 11.18
C GLN A 118 -2.68 6.41 10.68
N SER A 119 -3.53 5.61 11.34
CA SER A 119 -4.92 5.35 10.95
C SER A 119 -5.73 6.62 10.73
N SER A 120 -5.63 7.62 11.60
CA SER A 120 -6.35 8.89 11.46
C SER A 120 -5.98 9.67 10.19
N ARG A 121 -4.68 9.71 9.85
CA ARG A 121 -4.18 10.39 8.65
C ARG A 121 -4.53 9.64 7.37
N LEU A 122 -4.42 8.31 7.40
CA LEU A 122 -4.80 7.45 6.28
C LEU A 122 -6.32 7.48 6.06
N GLN A 123 -7.12 7.58 7.12
CA GLN A 123 -8.56 7.76 7.03
C GLN A 123 -8.92 9.14 6.45
N PHE A 124 -8.22 10.20 6.84
CA PHE A 124 -8.37 11.52 6.22
C PHE A 124 -8.09 11.47 4.70
N ALA A 125 -6.97 10.85 4.30
CA ALA A 125 -6.64 10.67 2.89
C ALA A 125 -7.72 9.86 2.15
N TYR A 126 -8.12 8.72 2.72
CA TYR A 126 -9.18 7.87 2.17
C TYR A 126 -10.49 8.63 1.96
N ASN A 127 -10.95 9.37 2.97
CA ASN A 127 -12.20 10.13 2.90
C ASN A 127 -12.13 11.26 1.86
N THR A 128 -10.99 11.95 1.78
CA THR A 128 -10.75 13.00 0.76
C THR A 128 -10.88 12.41 -0.64
N TRP A 129 -10.19 11.29 -0.91
CA TRP A 129 -10.26 10.63 -2.21
C TRP A 129 -11.62 10.00 -2.50
N LYS A 130 -12.33 9.53 -1.47
CA LYS A 130 -13.72 9.05 -1.60
C LYS A 130 -14.65 10.15 -2.07
N TYR A 131 -14.53 11.33 -1.48
CA TYR A 131 -15.28 12.50 -1.91
C TYR A 131 -14.98 12.88 -3.36
N GLU A 132 -13.69 12.93 -3.73
CA GLU A 132 -13.28 13.25 -5.10
C GLU A 132 -13.81 12.25 -6.12
N ARG A 133 -13.67 10.95 -5.86
CA ARG A 133 -14.18 9.90 -6.74
C ARG A 133 -15.68 10.01 -6.94
N GLN A 134 -16.45 10.28 -5.88
CA GLN A 134 -17.89 10.45 -5.98
C GLN A 134 -18.26 11.68 -6.82
N GLY A 135 -17.52 12.79 -6.66
CA GLY A 135 -17.67 14.00 -7.47
C GLY A 135 -17.43 13.73 -8.95
N LEU A 136 -16.27 13.15 -9.28
CA LEU A 136 -15.89 12.82 -10.67
C LEU A 136 -16.82 11.79 -11.30
N THR A 137 -17.30 10.80 -10.55
CA THR A 137 -18.26 9.79 -11.07
C THR A 137 -19.59 10.43 -11.44
N LYS A 138 -20.09 11.36 -10.59
CA LYS A 138 -21.33 12.11 -10.88
C LYS A 138 -21.15 13.01 -12.11
N LEU A 139 -19.99 13.66 -12.23
CA LEU A 139 -19.67 14.49 -13.38
C LEU A 139 -19.64 13.67 -14.68
N LYS A 140 -18.91 12.55 -14.68
CA LYS A 140 -18.87 11.61 -15.81
C LYS A 140 -20.27 11.18 -16.23
N ALA A 141 -21.09 10.72 -15.28
CA ALA A 141 -22.45 10.26 -15.60
C ALA A 141 -23.33 11.35 -16.23
N ARG A 142 -23.12 12.62 -15.85
CA ARG A 142 -23.82 13.77 -16.46
C ARG A 142 -23.31 14.08 -17.86
N ALA A 143 -21.99 14.11 -18.06
CA ALA A 143 -21.38 14.30 -19.37
C ALA A 143 -21.78 13.20 -20.36
N ASP A 144 -21.69 11.92 -19.95
CA ASP A 144 -22.11 10.77 -20.77
C ASP A 144 -23.61 10.82 -21.11
N ARG A 145 -24.44 11.40 -20.24
CA ARG A 145 -25.87 11.60 -20.52
C ARG A 145 -26.07 12.68 -21.58
N ALA A 146 -25.37 13.81 -21.47
CA ALA A 146 -25.44 14.90 -22.44
C ALA A 146 -25.00 14.42 -23.84
N VAL A 147 -23.86 13.72 -23.92
CA VAL A 147 -23.37 13.10 -25.17
C VAL A 147 -24.41 12.15 -25.76
N ARG A 148 -25.02 11.26 -24.96
CA ARG A 148 -26.06 10.34 -25.46
C ARG A 148 -27.28 11.07 -26.01
N VAL A 149 -27.72 12.13 -25.35
CA VAL A 149 -28.85 12.95 -25.83
C VAL A 149 -28.49 13.61 -27.15
N ALA A 150 -27.31 14.23 -27.24
CA ALA A 150 -26.83 14.86 -28.46
C ALA A 150 -26.68 13.87 -29.62
N MET A 151 -26.14 12.67 -29.36
CA MET A 151 -26.09 11.58 -30.34
C MET A 151 -27.47 11.18 -30.87
N GLY A 152 -28.44 11.01 -29.96
CA GLY A 152 -29.80 10.63 -30.33
C GLY A 152 -30.53 11.72 -31.11
N VAL A 153 -30.21 12.99 -30.85
CA VAL A 153 -30.76 14.12 -31.62
C VAL A 153 -30.07 14.24 -32.98
N HIS A 154 -28.74 14.07 -33.04
CA HIS A 154 -27.96 14.04 -34.28
C HIS A 154 -28.37 12.92 -35.25
N SER A 155 -28.86 11.79 -34.75
CA SER A 155 -29.35 10.71 -35.61
C SER A 155 -30.72 10.97 -36.25
N VAL A 156 -31.49 11.94 -35.74
CA VAL A 156 -32.90 12.17 -36.12
C VAL A 156 -33.14 13.54 -36.79
N SER A 157 -32.25 14.52 -36.60
CA SER A 157 -32.47 15.92 -36.98
C SER A 157 -31.37 16.47 -37.91
N ASP A 158 -31.48 17.74 -38.34
CA ASP A 158 -30.54 18.38 -39.26
C ASP A 158 -29.11 18.43 -38.68
N LYS A 159 -28.19 17.72 -39.35
CA LYS A 159 -26.83 17.45 -38.86
C LYS A 159 -26.03 18.72 -38.62
N SER A 160 -26.19 19.71 -39.50
CA SER A 160 -25.41 20.95 -39.50
C SER A 160 -25.72 21.86 -38.29
N TYR A 161 -27.01 21.99 -37.96
CA TYR A 161 -27.46 22.77 -36.81
C TYR A 161 -27.04 22.12 -35.49
N ILE A 162 -27.10 20.79 -35.41
CA ILE A 162 -26.77 20.02 -34.20
C ILE A 162 -25.27 19.98 -33.95
N GLU A 163 -24.45 19.89 -35.01
CA GLU A 163 -23.00 20.03 -34.87
C GLU A 163 -22.65 21.40 -34.24
N SER A 164 -23.31 22.50 -34.65
CA SER A 164 -23.06 23.82 -34.05
C SER A 164 -23.54 23.94 -32.59
N ALA A 165 -24.75 23.45 -32.27
CA ALA A 165 -25.32 23.55 -30.93
C ALA A 165 -24.62 22.63 -29.92
N PHE A 166 -24.29 21.40 -30.34
CA PHE A 166 -23.53 20.47 -29.50
C PHE A 166 -22.09 20.92 -29.29
N THR A 167 -21.45 21.58 -30.28
CA THR A 167 -20.11 22.15 -30.08
C THR A 167 -20.08 23.16 -28.94
N GLN A 168 -21.11 24.02 -28.82
CA GLN A 168 -21.18 24.98 -27.71
C GLN A 168 -21.39 24.29 -26.35
N GLU A 169 -22.28 23.30 -26.29
CA GLU A 169 -22.47 22.49 -25.06
C GLU A 169 -21.19 21.68 -24.72
N ALA A 170 -20.44 21.23 -25.73
CA ALA A 170 -19.20 20.48 -25.56
C ALA A 170 -18.08 21.34 -24.96
N VAL A 171 -17.98 22.62 -25.34
CA VAL A 171 -17.07 23.60 -24.73
C VAL A 171 -17.41 23.81 -23.25
N ASP A 172 -18.69 23.92 -22.91
CA ASP A 172 -19.11 24.07 -21.51
C ASP A 172 -18.76 22.81 -20.69
N TRP A 173 -18.97 21.62 -21.24
CA TRP A 173 -18.58 20.36 -20.58
C TRP A 173 -17.06 20.21 -20.45
N GLU A 174 -16.28 20.60 -21.46
CA GLU A 174 -14.82 20.64 -21.39
C GLU A 174 -14.37 21.52 -20.21
N LYS A 175 -14.93 22.73 -20.11
CA LYS A 175 -14.62 23.66 -19.03
C LYS A 175 -14.98 23.09 -17.66
N VAL A 176 -16.18 22.53 -17.50
CA VAL A 176 -16.62 21.93 -16.22
C VAL A 176 -15.73 20.75 -15.83
N ILE A 177 -15.29 19.93 -16.79
CA ILE A 177 -14.35 18.83 -16.52
C ILE A 177 -12.99 19.38 -16.09
N SER A 178 -12.45 20.36 -16.81
CA SER A 178 -11.17 20.99 -16.50
C SER A 178 -11.17 21.65 -15.11
N ASP A 179 -12.20 22.45 -14.81
CA ASP A 179 -12.37 23.11 -13.51
C ASP A 179 -12.42 22.07 -12.37
N ARG A 180 -13.17 20.97 -12.56
CA ARG A 180 -13.25 19.91 -11.55
C ARG A 180 -11.94 19.12 -11.40
N LEU A 181 -11.17 18.95 -12.47
CA LEU A 181 -9.83 18.35 -12.40
C LEU A 181 -8.82 19.27 -11.70
N ASN A 182 -9.00 20.60 -11.77
CA ASN A 182 -8.22 21.54 -10.98
C ASN A 182 -8.56 21.45 -9.48
N GLU A 183 -9.85 21.35 -9.12
CA GLU A 183 -10.26 21.11 -7.72
C GLU A 183 -9.69 19.79 -7.16
N TYR A 184 -9.56 18.77 -8.01
CA TYR A 184 -8.89 17.53 -7.65
C TYR A 184 -7.42 17.74 -7.25
N HIS A 185 -6.70 18.63 -7.96
CA HIS A 185 -5.33 18.99 -7.60
C HIS A 185 -5.25 19.67 -6.22
N ASP A 186 -6.22 20.53 -5.88
CA ASP A 186 -6.30 21.13 -4.54
C ASP A 186 -6.51 20.06 -3.45
N SER A 187 -7.34 19.06 -3.71
CA SER A 187 -7.52 17.91 -2.81
C SER A 187 -6.24 17.07 -2.68
N GLN A 188 -5.45 16.92 -3.75
CA GLN A 188 -4.12 16.32 -3.71
C GLN A 188 -3.14 17.10 -2.83
N LEU A 189 -3.15 18.43 -2.93
CA LEU A 189 -2.33 19.29 -2.09
C LEU A 189 -2.73 19.17 -0.62
N LYS A 190 -4.03 19.10 -0.30
CA LYS A 190 -4.50 18.89 1.09
C LYS A 190 -3.99 17.59 1.70
N VAL A 191 -4.06 16.49 0.96
CA VAL A 191 -3.55 15.18 1.42
C VAL A 191 -2.04 15.22 1.59
N THR A 192 -1.32 15.76 0.59
CA THR A 192 0.14 15.89 0.64
C THR A 192 0.60 16.74 1.82
N ASN A 193 -0.04 17.89 2.05
CA ASN A 193 0.27 18.78 3.17
C ASN A 193 0.04 18.08 4.52
N SER A 194 -1.04 17.31 4.68
CA SER A 194 -1.27 16.54 5.91
C SER A 194 -0.18 15.49 6.17
N MET A 195 0.43 14.93 5.12
CA MET A 195 1.57 14.01 5.26
C MET A 195 2.86 14.76 5.60
N ILE A 196 3.09 15.92 4.99
CA ILE A 196 4.23 16.79 5.33
C ILE A 196 4.11 17.30 6.78
N ASP A 197 2.93 17.61 7.28
CA ASP A 197 2.71 17.97 8.69
C ASP A 197 3.13 16.84 9.64
N ASN A 198 2.90 15.59 9.26
CA ASN A 198 3.39 14.44 10.01
C ASN A 198 4.93 14.37 9.99
N VAL A 199 5.55 14.58 8.84
CA VAL A 199 7.01 14.64 8.69
C VAL A 199 7.60 15.76 9.56
N ILE A 200 6.97 16.94 9.59
CA ILE A 200 7.36 18.08 10.45
C ILE A 200 7.24 17.70 11.93
N LEU A 201 6.14 17.03 12.31
CA LEU A 201 5.95 16.53 13.67
C LEU A 201 7.07 15.56 14.08
N GLN A 202 7.43 14.60 13.21
CA GLN A 202 8.50 13.65 13.53
C GLN A 202 9.88 14.31 13.56
N ASN A 203 10.14 15.31 12.70
CA ASN A 203 11.33 16.14 12.80
C ASN A 203 11.45 16.81 14.18
N LYS A 204 10.35 17.34 14.71
CA LYS A 204 10.30 17.94 16.05
C LYS A 204 10.55 16.90 17.14
N ASN A 205 9.86 15.76 17.09
CA ASN A 205 9.99 14.69 18.08
C ASN A 205 11.43 14.16 18.15
N LEU A 206 12.05 13.90 17.00
CA LEU A 206 13.43 13.42 16.97
C LEU A 206 14.45 14.49 17.37
N SER A 207 14.18 15.77 17.05
CA SER A 207 15.01 16.88 17.55
C SER A 207 14.97 16.99 19.07
N GLN A 208 13.80 16.78 19.68
CA GLN A 208 13.66 16.73 21.14
C GLN A 208 14.33 15.50 21.73
N LEU A 209 14.22 14.33 21.09
CA LEU A 209 14.91 13.11 21.51
C LEU A 209 16.43 13.32 21.52
N ARG A 210 16.98 14.01 20.52
CA ARG A 210 18.41 14.36 20.46
C ARG A 210 18.86 15.16 21.68
N GLN A 211 18.02 16.07 22.17
CA GLN A 211 18.32 16.94 23.31
C GLN A 211 18.11 16.23 24.65
N ASN A 212 17.05 15.42 24.77
CA ASN A 212 16.58 14.86 26.05
C ASN A 212 16.40 13.33 25.98
N LYS A 213 17.50 12.61 25.75
CA LYS A 213 17.50 11.14 25.55
C LYS A 213 17.00 10.31 26.74
N ASN A 214 17.06 10.86 27.96
CA ASN A 214 16.92 10.09 29.21
C ASN A 214 15.61 10.31 29.99
N THR A 215 14.81 11.34 29.67
CA THR A 215 13.67 11.78 30.50
C THR A 215 12.44 10.88 30.44
N LEU A 216 12.21 10.16 29.34
CA LEU A 216 11.02 9.32 29.15
C LEU A 216 11.28 7.81 29.33
N ALA A 217 12.51 7.36 29.11
CA ALA A 217 12.87 5.94 29.16
C ALA A 217 12.96 5.36 30.60
N THR A 218 13.14 6.20 31.61
CA THR A 218 13.57 5.81 32.97
C THR A 218 12.47 5.83 34.02
N SER A 219 11.27 6.35 33.72
CA SER A 219 10.21 6.56 34.73
C SER A 219 9.30 5.36 34.97
N ASN A 220 9.27 4.36 34.07
CA ASN A 220 8.33 3.25 34.15
C ASN A 220 8.95 1.99 34.76
N ARG A 221 8.34 1.50 35.86
CA ARG A 221 8.65 0.20 36.48
C ARG A 221 8.09 -1.00 35.73
N THR A 222 7.40 -0.78 34.61
CA THR A 222 6.81 -1.80 33.75
C THR A 222 7.52 -1.81 32.40
N SER A 223 7.56 -2.99 31.76
CA SER A 223 8.09 -3.13 30.40
C SER A 223 7.25 -2.29 29.43
N LEU A 224 7.93 -1.41 28.68
CA LEU A 224 7.34 -0.58 27.65
C LEU A 224 6.95 -1.47 26.48
N LYS A 225 5.65 -1.48 26.14
CA LYS A 225 5.18 -2.19 24.96
C LYS A 225 5.41 -1.33 23.71
N SER A 226 5.96 -1.98 22.68
CA SER A 226 6.08 -1.43 21.33
C SER A 226 4.74 -0.92 20.83
N GLY A 227 4.72 0.28 20.23
CA GLY A 227 3.58 0.76 19.46
C GLY A 227 3.46 0.10 18.07
N PHE A 228 4.49 -0.65 17.66
CA PHE A 228 4.59 -1.30 16.35
C PHE A 228 4.46 -2.81 16.45
N ASP A 229 3.63 -3.38 15.57
CA ASP A 229 3.55 -4.82 15.34
C ASP A 229 4.70 -5.30 14.45
N ALA A 230 5.12 -6.55 14.62
CA ALA A 230 6.22 -7.14 13.87
C ALA A 230 6.03 -7.07 12.34
N LYS A 231 4.78 -7.20 11.87
CA LYS A 231 4.45 -7.06 10.44
C LYS A 231 4.77 -5.65 9.92
N THR A 232 4.38 -4.61 10.67
CA THR A 232 4.65 -3.22 10.33
C THR A 232 6.15 -2.94 10.32
N VAL A 233 6.88 -3.40 11.34
CA VAL A 233 8.34 -3.24 11.40
C VAL A 233 9.00 -3.88 10.18
N LYS A 234 8.62 -5.11 9.83
CA LYS A 234 9.17 -5.80 8.65
C LYS A 234 8.99 -5.00 7.36
N LEU A 235 7.80 -4.44 7.12
CA LEU A 235 7.53 -3.62 5.93
C LEU A 235 8.41 -2.36 5.89
N LEU A 236 8.63 -1.70 7.03
CA LEU A 236 9.47 -0.51 7.10
C LEU A 236 10.95 -0.84 6.91
N ILE A 237 11.43 -1.98 7.43
CA ILE A 237 12.80 -2.45 7.21
C ILE A 237 13.00 -2.81 5.73
N GLU A 238 12.09 -3.54 5.10
CA GLU A 238 12.17 -3.88 3.67
C GLU A 238 12.18 -2.61 2.79
N TYR A 239 11.39 -1.60 3.16
CA TYR A 239 11.46 -0.29 2.50
C TYR A 239 12.85 0.36 2.65
N LEU A 240 13.45 0.30 3.83
CA LEU A 240 14.77 0.86 4.08
C LEU A 240 15.90 0.07 3.40
N GLU A 241 15.82 -1.25 3.34
CA GLU A 241 16.81 -2.06 2.60
C GLU A 241 16.92 -1.63 1.14
N ASN A 242 15.80 -1.23 0.54
CA ASN A 242 15.72 -0.75 -0.84
C ASN A 242 16.12 0.73 -1.02
N THR A 243 16.15 1.54 0.05
CA THR A 243 16.31 3.00 -0.06
C THR A 243 17.48 3.58 0.71
N GLU A 244 17.85 2.97 1.83
CA GLU A 244 18.96 3.35 2.72
C GLU A 244 19.34 2.15 3.61
N SER A 245 20.06 1.18 3.02
CA SER A 245 20.42 -0.10 3.68
C SER A 245 21.17 0.07 5.00
N GLY A 246 22.03 1.09 5.12
CA GLY A 246 22.74 1.38 6.38
C GLY A 246 21.79 1.73 7.53
N LEU A 247 20.69 2.44 7.26
CA LEU A 247 19.69 2.74 8.27
C LEU A 247 18.88 1.50 8.67
N ALA A 248 18.57 0.63 7.70
CA ALA A 248 17.93 -0.67 7.99
C ALA A 248 18.80 -1.52 8.93
N GLU A 249 20.11 -1.54 8.70
CA GLU A 249 21.07 -2.25 9.54
C GLU A 249 21.09 -1.66 10.96
N SER A 250 21.21 -0.34 11.12
CA SER A 250 21.21 0.30 12.44
C SER A 250 19.93 0.02 13.25
N LEU A 251 18.76 0.03 12.60
CA LEU A 251 17.50 -0.33 13.26
C LEU A 251 17.44 -1.81 13.68
N THR A 252 17.99 -2.70 12.86
CA THR A 252 18.08 -4.12 13.19
C THR A 252 19.04 -4.36 14.36
N GLN A 253 20.16 -3.64 14.42
CA GLN A 253 21.09 -3.70 15.54
C GLN A 253 20.46 -3.16 16.84
N LEU A 254 19.71 -2.06 16.77
CA LEU A 254 18.90 -1.55 17.89
C LEU A 254 17.91 -2.60 18.42
N GLU A 255 17.21 -3.30 17.52
CA GLU A 255 16.30 -4.39 17.91
C GLU A 255 17.03 -5.56 18.59
N GLY A 256 18.24 -5.87 18.11
CA GLY A 256 19.12 -6.85 18.74
C GLY A 256 19.44 -6.51 20.20
N GLU A 257 19.73 -5.24 20.48
CA GLU A 257 20.00 -4.77 21.86
C GLU A 257 18.76 -4.85 22.77
N VAL A 258 17.57 -4.50 22.25
CA VAL A 258 16.30 -4.67 22.98
C VAL A 258 16.07 -6.15 23.31
N THR A 259 16.29 -7.03 22.35
CA THR A 259 16.13 -8.47 22.51
C THR A 259 17.11 -9.03 23.56
N ASN A 260 18.37 -8.61 23.50
CA ASN A 260 19.40 -9.00 24.47
C ASN A 260 19.03 -8.54 25.89
N ALA A 261 18.64 -7.27 26.06
CA ALA A 261 18.21 -6.75 27.36
C ALA A 261 17.02 -7.54 27.94
N THR A 262 16.04 -7.85 27.09
CA THR A 262 14.87 -8.67 27.46
C THR A 262 15.28 -10.07 27.91
N GLN A 263 16.17 -10.73 27.17
CA GLN A 263 16.68 -12.07 27.51
C GLN A 263 17.45 -12.06 28.82
N LYS A 264 18.35 -11.08 29.03
CA LYS A 264 19.13 -10.94 30.27
C LYS A 264 18.24 -10.66 31.48
N ARG A 265 17.21 -9.83 31.32
CA ARG A 265 16.20 -9.60 32.37
C ARG A 265 15.49 -10.90 32.76
N ARG A 266 15.07 -11.71 31.77
CA ARG A 266 14.41 -13.01 32.02
C ARG A 266 15.34 -13.99 32.72
N GLN A 267 16.60 -14.07 32.30
CA GLN A 267 17.62 -14.90 32.95
C GLN A 267 17.81 -14.52 34.42
N ALA A 268 17.99 -13.22 34.71
CA ALA A 268 18.14 -12.72 36.08
C ALA A 268 16.89 -13.01 36.93
N ARG A 269 15.68 -12.87 36.36
CA ARG A 269 14.43 -13.19 37.04
C ARG A 269 14.30 -14.68 37.37
N ASN A 270 14.59 -15.56 36.41
CA ASN A 270 14.51 -17.01 36.63
C ASN A 270 15.50 -17.45 37.70
N TYR A 271 16.72 -16.93 37.66
CA TYR A 271 17.74 -17.24 38.66
C TYR A 271 17.36 -16.75 40.07
N ALA A 272 16.73 -15.58 40.19
CA ALA A 272 16.21 -15.07 41.46
C ALA A 272 15.06 -15.92 42.03
N LEU A 273 14.24 -16.55 41.16
CA LEU A 273 13.19 -17.48 41.58
C LEU A 273 13.76 -18.81 42.09
N GLU A 274 14.89 -19.25 41.52
CA GLU A 274 15.62 -20.45 41.95
C GLU A 274 16.42 -20.21 43.25
N ASN A 275 16.81 -18.96 43.53
CA ASN A 275 17.64 -18.58 44.69
C ASN A 275 16.99 -17.39 45.45
N PRO A 276 15.97 -17.65 46.29
CA PRO A 276 15.17 -16.60 46.94
C PRO A 276 15.96 -15.70 47.90
N ASP A 277 17.03 -16.23 48.49
CA ASP A 277 17.97 -15.52 49.36
C ASP A 277 18.71 -14.39 48.63
N LEU A 278 18.92 -14.53 47.32
CA LEU A 278 19.58 -13.52 46.48
C LEU A 278 18.59 -12.56 45.80
N GLU A 279 17.27 -12.71 46.02
CA GLU A 279 16.24 -11.86 45.40
C GLU A 279 16.50 -10.35 45.57
N PRO A 280 16.92 -9.82 46.75
CA PRO A 280 17.16 -8.39 46.92
C PRO A 280 18.31 -7.86 46.05
N VAL A 281 19.33 -8.68 45.80
CA VAL A 281 20.48 -8.36 44.95
C VAL A 281 20.07 -8.39 43.48
N PHE A 282 19.34 -9.43 43.07
CA PHE A 282 18.85 -9.57 41.71
C PHE A 282 17.77 -8.56 41.34
N ARG A 283 17.01 -8.01 42.29
CA ARG A 283 16.02 -6.97 42.01
C ARG A 283 16.64 -5.76 41.32
N LYS A 284 17.80 -5.28 41.80
CA LYS A 284 18.55 -4.19 41.15
C LYS A 284 19.01 -4.59 39.75
N VAL A 285 19.45 -5.83 39.58
CA VAL A 285 19.86 -6.40 38.28
C VAL A 285 18.71 -6.36 37.27
N ILE A 286 17.57 -6.89 37.67
CA ILE A 286 16.35 -6.96 36.87
C ILE A 286 15.87 -5.56 36.50
N ASP A 287 15.86 -4.62 37.44
CA ASP A 287 15.45 -3.23 37.21
C ASP A 287 16.36 -2.52 36.20
N GLY A 288 17.67 -2.72 36.29
CA GLY A 288 18.60 -2.11 35.34
C GLY A 288 18.47 -2.68 33.92
N TRP A 289 18.24 -3.99 33.77
CA TRP A 289 17.93 -4.58 32.46
C TRP A 289 16.57 -4.12 31.92
N LEU A 290 15.57 -3.93 32.79
CA LEU A 290 14.28 -3.37 32.42
C LEU A 290 14.39 -1.93 31.92
N GLN A 291 15.19 -1.09 32.58
CA GLN A 291 15.43 0.28 32.13
C GLN A 291 16.13 0.31 30.76
N LEU A 292 17.10 -0.58 30.53
CA LEU A 292 17.77 -0.70 29.24
C LEU A 292 16.80 -1.16 28.13
N GLU A 293 15.97 -2.16 28.41
CA GLU A 293 14.90 -2.63 27.50
C GLU A 293 13.96 -1.47 27.14
N ASN A 294 13.45 -0.75 28.14
CA ASN A 294 12.53 0.37 27.95
C ASN A 294 13.17 1.50 27.13
N LYS A 295 14.44 1.83 27.39
CA LYS A 295 15.22 2.80 26.63
C LYS A 295 15.35 2.38 25.16
N GLY A 296 15.65 1.10 24.91
CA GLY A 296 15.80 0.58 23.55
C GLY A 296 14.49 0.58 22.77
N VAL A 297 13.38 0.11 23.38
CA VAL A 297 12.05 0.16 22.76
C VAL A 297 11.65 1.59 22.42
N TYR A 298 11.86 2.53 23.36
CA TYR A 298 11.56 3.94 23.13
C TYR A 298 12.35 4.53 21.95
N PHE A 299 13.67 4.32 21.91
CA PHE A 299 14.52 4.82 20.82
C PHE A 299 14.12 4.26 19.47
N ARG A 300 13.93 2.94 19.40
CA ARG A 300 13.51 2.25 18.19
C ARG A 300 12.16 2.78 17.69
N ASP A 301 11.16 2.88 18.55
CA ASP A 301 9.82 3.31 18.16
C ASP A 301 9.80 4.77 17.67
N GLN A 302 10.60 5.66 18.27
CA GLN A 302 10.74 7.03 17.77
C GLN A 302 11.33 7.08 16.35
N LEU A 303 12.34 6.26 16.07
CA LEU A 303 12.91 6.15 14.72
C LEU A 303 11.91 5.53 13.73
N LEU A 304 11.19 4.48 14.14
CA LEU A 304 10.16 3.83 13.31
C LEU A 304 9.01 4.78 12.96
N HIS A 305 8.56 5.62 13.90
CA HIS A 305 7.56 6.66 13.60
C HIS A 305 8.04 7.65 12.53
N ALA A 306 9.31 8.03 12.56
CA ALA A 306 9.89 8.90 11.55
C ALA A 306 10.01 8.22 10.18
N VAL A 307 10.53 6.99 10.14
CA VAL A 307 10.62 6.19 8.90
C VAL A 307 9.23 5.98 8.30
N GLN A 308 8.24 5.65 9.13
CA GLN A 308 6.85 5.49 8.70
C GLN A 308 6.26 6.79 8.14
N ALA A 309 6.58 7.94 8.73
CA ALA A 309 6.11 9.23 8.25
C ALA A 309 6.70 9.55 6.87
N GLU A 310 8.00 9.35 6.66
CA GLU A 310 8.63 9.47 5.34
C GLU A 310 8.00 8.52 4.32
N TYR A 311 7.91 7.23 4.67
CA TYR A 311 7.38 6.18 3.80
C TYR A 311 5.98 6.53 3.29
N LEU A 312 5.06 6.90 4.19
CA LEU A 312 3.69 7.25 3.82
C LEU A 312 3.60 8.57 3.05
N ALA A 313 4.42 9.56 3.41
CA ALA A 313 4.41 10.84 2.69
C ALA A 313 4.81 10.65 1.23
N VAL A 314 5.91 9.93 0.98
CA VAL A 314 6.39 9.62 -0.37
C VAL A 314 5.37 8.80 -1.14
N LEU A 315 4.75 7.79 -0.50
CA LEU A 315 3.78 6.93 -1.16
C LEU A 315 2.52 7.70 -1.58
N LEU A 316 2.08 8.66 -0.76
CA LEU A 316 0.87 9.47 -1.01
C LEU A 316 1.13 10.73 -1.83
N GLY A 317 2.31 10.85 -2.45
CA GLY A 317 2.59 11.86 -3.47
C GLY A 317 3.43 13.05 -3.00
N ALA A 318 3.95 13.05 -1.78
CA ALA A 318 4.93 14.04 -1.38
C ALA A 318 6.23 13.88 -2.18
N ASN A 319 6.82 15.02 -2.58
CA ASN A 319 8.08 15.01 -3.29
C ASN A 319 9.21 14.51 -2.37
N LYS A 320 9.96 13.49 -2.81
CA LYS A 320 11.14 13.00 -2.08
C LYS A 320 12.21 14.07 -1.83
N LYS A 321 12.24 15.12 -2.67
CA LYS A 321 13.14 16.26 -2.55
C LYS A 321 12.58 17.39 -1.69
N ASP A 322 11.39 17.21 -1.10
CA ASP A 322 10.83 18.17 -0.16
C ASP A 322 11.83 18.41 1.01
N PRO A 323 12.13 19.66 1.37
CA PRO A 323 13.12 19.97 2.40
C PRO A 323 12.83 19.29 3.75
N GLN A 324 11.55 19.12 4.13
CA GLN A 324 11.18 18.49 5.39
C GLN A 324 11.43 16.99 5.37
N VAL A 325 11.16 16.33 4.23
CA VAL A 325 11.41 14.90 4.02
C VAL A 325 12.92 14.64 4.03
N VAL A 326 13.69 15.41 3.27
CA VAL A 326 15.16 15.30 3.23
C VAL A 326 15.77 15.53 4.61
N ARG A 327 15.27 16.54 5.34
CA ARG A 327 15.71 16.82 6.71
C ARG A 327 15.41 15.65 7.64
N LEU A 328 14.21 15.07 7.57
CA LEU A 328 13.81 13.94 8.41
C LEU A 328 14.73 12.75 8.17
N LYS A 329 14.93 12.39 6.90
CA LYS A 329 15.82 11.29 6.51
C LYS A 329 17.21 11.46 7.09
N LYS A 330 17.85 12.61 6.85
CA LYS A 330 19.18 12.91 7.40
C LYS A 330 19.24 12.79 8.92
N LEU A 331 18.21 13.28 9.60
CA LEU A 331 18.14 13.29 11.06
C LEU A 331 17.96 11.87 11.62
N VAL A 332 17.13 11.03 10.98
CA VAL A 332 16.95 9.62 11.32
C VAL A 332 18.27 8.87 11.17
N SER A 333 18.96 8.99 10.04
CA SER A 333 20.24 8.29 9.80
C SER A 333 21.32 8.68 10.81
N GLN A 334 21.40 9.96 11.18
CA GLN A 334 22.33 10.43 12.20
C GLN A 334 21.99 9.92 13.60
N LEU A 335 20.70 9.93 13.97
CA LEU A 335 20.28 9.51 15.30
C LEU A 335 20.30 8.01 15.49
N ALA A 336 19.99 7.20 14.47
CA ALA A 336 19.95 5.74 14.58
C ALA A 336 21.27 5.19 15.14
N GLN A 337 22.39 5.58 14.54
CA GLN A 337 23.72 5.18 15.00
C GLN A 337 24.02 5.70 16.41
N THR A 338 23.73 6.97 16.67
CA THR A 338 24.00 7.60 17.97
C THR A 338 23.22 6.94 19.11
N LEU A 339 21.96 6.56 18.86
CA LEU A 339 21.08 5.91 19.84
C LEU A 339 21.51 4.46 20.08
N TYR A 340 21.95 3.76 19.03
CA TYR A 340 22.52 2.42 19.16
C TYR A 340 23.77 2.42 20.06
N GLU A 341 24.72 3.32 19.80
CA GLU A 341 25.94 3.44 20.59
C GLU A 341 25.66 3.78 22.07
N ASP A 342 24.63 4.59 22.34
CA ASP A 342 24.17 4.91 23.69
C ASP A 342 23.58 3.67 24.40
N LEU A 343 22.82 2.83 23.72
CA LEU A 343 22.35 1.55 24.28
C LEU A 343 23.51 0.60 24.58
N VAL A 344 24.46 0.45 23.65
CA VAL A 344 25.63 -0.41 23.85
C VAL A 344 26.47 0.08 25.04
N SER A 345 26.64 1.40 25.17
CA SER A 345 27.36 2.01 26.29
C SER A 345 26.61 1.78 27.61
N SER A 346 25.30 1.98 27.62
CA SER A 346 24.44 1.73 28.78
C SER A 346 24.50 0.26 29.22
N ARG A 347 24.48 -0.68 28.26
CA ARG A 347 24.66 -2.12 28.51
C ARG A 347 26.00 -2.42 29.16
N LYS A 348 27.10 -1.89 28.62
CA LYS A 348 28.45 -2.13 29.16
C LYS A 348 28.59 -1.62 30.59
N VAL A 349 28.00 -0.47 30.91
CA VAL A 349 27.98 0.08 32.28
C VAL A 349 27.19 -0.84 33.20
N LEU A 350 26.01 -1.28 32.75
CA LEU A 350 25.15 -2.21 33.48
C LEU A 350 25.88 -3.53 33.80
N GLU A 351 26.51 -4.15 32.80
CA GLU A 351 27.29 -5.39 32.97
C GLU A 351 28.47 -5.21 33.94
N LYS A 352 29.16 -4.06 33.90
CA LYS A 352 30.25 -3.76 34.85
C LYS A 352 29.73 -3.58 36.27
N SER A 353 28.60 -2.90 36.45
CA SER A 353 28.03 -2.62 37.78
C SER A 353 27.73 -3.89 38.58
N TYR A 354 27.39 -4.99 37.89
CA TYR A 354 27.12 -6.29 38.51
C TYR A 354 28.35 -7.17 38.70
N ARG A 355 29.46 -6.89 38.01
CA ARG A 355 30.75 -7.55 38.27
C ARG A 355 31.50 -6.94 39.46
N ILE A 356 31.18 -5.71 39.84
CA ILE A 356 31.90 -4.94 40.88
C ILE A 356 31.24 -5.05 42.26
N ALA A 357 30.11 -5.74 42.41
CA ALA A 357 29.54 -6.01 43.73
C ALA A 357 30.52 -6.90 44.55
N PRO A 358 31.17 -6.39 45.61
CA PRO A 358 32.16 -7.15 46.36
C PRO A 358 31.49 -8.05 47.40
N ARG A 359 31.91 -9.33 47.36
CA ARG A 359 31.92 -10.37 48.40
C ARG A 359 30.59 -10.87 48.94
#